data_AF-A0A8K0Y1A2-F1
#
_entry.id   AF-A0A8K0Y1A2-F1
#
_cell.length_a   1.000
_cell.length_b   1.000
_cell.length_c   1.000
_cell.angle_alpha   90.00
_cell.angle_beta   90.00
_cell.angle_gamma   90.00
#
_symmetry.space_group_name_H-M   'P 1'
#
loop_
_entity.id
_entity.type
_entity.pdbx_description
1 polymer ?
#
loop_
_entity_poly.entity_id
_entity_poly.type
_entity_poly.pdbx_seq_one_letter_code
_entity_poly.pdbx_strand_id
1 'polypeptide(L)'
;MAVLTDTRRHADLREAELAQIAGLILAQLARRRPARRGLAGLLDRFDRKVLDLRASLSKFERQFRSEGGERSKDRAEIEEKRHFKRLRQRLHAAARISDALRLVQKGAEWPLYPHLPPRHDLTGSRIAALDGALMTLHRMVNPAPQSQVAGDLGCYPDIPFNAAGFITHAHAALRVALALRPGRGLRFLDVGCGGGMKVLLASGLFAQAEGFDYDPAYVEAAAGAFHRMGAARCAAFHANALTFADYDRYDVIYFFQPMADPDSLRALEDRVIAGARPGTVIMAPYQRFHARRADLGCARIEDAVYVTGIVAEEAGALAQEARRIGPDILPPDRHILPAAPDWLRDLWRAAADNGYLPD
;
A
#
# COMPACT_ATOMS: atom_id res chain seq x y z
N MET A 1 -47.46 2.93 8.85
CA MET A 1 -46.96 3.30 7.49
C MET A 1 -46.49 4.76 7.35
N ALA A 2 -47.33 5.80 7.44
CA ALA A 2 -46.89 7.19 7.23
C ALA A 2 -45.74 7.66 8.16
N VAL A 3 -45.75 7.22 9.43
CA VAL A 3 -44.71 7.53 10.42
C VAL A 3 -43.37 6.84 10.08
N LEU A 4 -43.41 5.60 9.60
CA LEU A 4 -42.21 4.87 9.15
C LEU A 4 -41.59 5.53 7.91
N THR A 5 -42.41 6.08 7.03
CA THR A 5 -41.96 6.86 5.86
C THR A 5 -41.22 8.14 6.29
N ASP A 6 -41.70 8.85 7.30
CA ASP A 6 -41.04 10.07 7.81
C ASP A 6 -39.68 9.76 8.48
N THR A 7 -39.64 8.73 9.32
CA THR A 7 -38.38 8.32 9.98
C THR A 7 -37.33 7.83 8.96
N ARG A 8 -37.76 7.12 7.91
CA ARG A 8 -36.89 6.73 6.79
C ARG A 8 -36.32 7.96 6.07
N ARG A 9 -37.18 8.91 5.71
CA ARG A 9 -36.77 10.17 5.07
C ARG A 9 -35.74 10.91 5.94
N HIS A 10 -35.92 10.92 7.25
CA HIS A 10 -34.96 11.53 8.17
C HIS A 10 -33.61 10.80 8.15
N ALA A 11 -33.59 9.47 8.17
CA ALA A 11 -32.36 8.68 8.08
C ALA A 11 -31.62 8.93 6.75
N ASP A 12 -32.35 8.96 5.63
CA ASP A 12 -31.80 9.24 4.31
C ASP A 12 -31.18 10.65 4.23
N LEU A 13 -31.84 11.66 4.84
CA LEU A 13 -31.28 13.02 4.94
C LEU A 13 -29.97 13.06 5.76
N ARG A 14 -29.90 12.33 6.88
CA ARG A 14 -28.67 12.25 7.69
C ARG A 14 -27.55 11.52 6.97
N GLU A 15 -27.86 10.50 6.19
CA GLU A 15 -26.88 9.81 5.35
C GLU A 15 -26.32 10.74 4.26
N ALA A 16 -27.17 11.57 3.65
CA ALA A 16 -26.72 12.58 2.69
C ALA A 16 -25.79 13.63 3.32
N GLU A 17 -26.09 14.10 4.54
CA GLU A 17 -25.21 15.00 5.30
C GLU A 17 -23.86 14.35 5.61
N LEU A 18 -23.85 13.07 6.00
CA LEU A 18 -22.62 12.30 6.23
C LEU A 18 -21.78 12.18 4.96
N ALA A 19 -22.40 11.90 3.81
CA ALA A 19 -21.71 11.82 2.53
C ALA A 19 -21.03 13.14 2.16
N GLN A 20 -21.68 14.29 2.43
CA GLN A 20 -21.08 15.61 2.21
C GLN A 20 -19.85 15.83 3.10
N ILE A 21 -19.93 15.49 4.40
CA ILE A 21 -18.79 15.61 5.32
C ILE A 21 -17.66 14.66 4.91
N ALA A 22 -18.00 13.43 4.49
CA ALA A 22 -17.05 12.45 3.97
C ALA A 22 -16.26 13.00 2.78
N GLY A 23 -16.94 13.65 1.82
CA GLY A 23 -16.27 14.31 0.69
C GLY A 23 -15.25 15.37 1.13
N LEU A 24 -15.57 16.16 2.16
CA LEU A 24 -14.64 17.15 2.74
C LEU A 24 -13.45 16.49 3.45
N ILE A 25 -13.66 15.37 4.15
CA ILE A 25 -12.59 14.58 4.79
C ILE A 25 -11.66 14.01 3.71
N LEU A 26 -12.21 13.40 2.66
CA LEU A 26 -11.44 12.85 1.54
C LEU A 26 -10.57 13.93 0.88
N ALA A 27 -11.12 15.13 0.67
CA ALA A 27 -10.37 16.26 0.14
C ALA A 27 -9.20 16.71 1.03
N GLN A 28 -9.28 16.51 2.36
CA GLN A 28 -8.14 16.72 3.25
C GLN A 28 -7.15 15.56 3.16
N LEU A 29 -7.60 14.31 3.17
CA LEU A 29 -6.73 13.13 3.15
C LEU A 29 -5.92 12.99 1.86
N ALA A 30 -6.46 13.47 0.74
CA ALA A 30 -5.76 13.56 -0.54
C ALA A 30 -4.57 14.54 -0.53
N ARG A 31 -4.46 15.40 0.49
CA ARG A 31 -3.32 16.32 0.66
C ARG A 31 -2.23 15.67 1.49
N ARG A 32 -0.99 16.11 1.26
CA ARG A 32 0.13 15.83 2.16
C ARG A 32 -0.22 16.29 3.58
N ARG A 33 0.19 15.52 4.58
CA ARG A 33 -0.20 15.72 5.98
C ARG A 33 0.04 17.14 6.51
N PRO A 34 1.17 17.83 6.23
CA PRO A 34 1.38 19.21 6.71
C PRO A 34 0.35 20.21 6.17
N ALA A 35 -0.33 19.90 5.07
CA ALA A 35 -1.36 20.73 4.45
C ALA A 35 -2.79 20.38 4.90
N ARG A 36 -2.98 19.40 5.79
CA ARG A 36 -4.30 18.94 6.27
C ARG A 36 -4.83 19.88 7.35
N ARG A 37 -5.47 20.97 6.94
CA ARG A 37 -6.06 21.96 7.86
C ARG A 37 -7.51 21.60 8.18
N GLY A 38 -7.86 21.57 9.47
CA GLY A 38 -9.24 21.36 9.92
C GLY A 38 -9.76 19.92 9.85
N LEU A 39 -8.90 18.93 9.59
CA LEU A 39 -9.29 17.50 9.58
C LEU A 39 -9.93 17.09 10.91
N ALA A 40 -9.37 17.48 12.05
CA ALA A 40 -9.94 17.18 13.37
C ALA A 40 -11.40 17.68 13.50
N GLY A 41 -11.67 18.94 13.15
CA GLY A 41 -13.03 19.49 13.21
C GLY A 41 -13.99 18.87 12.19
N LEU A 42 -13.49 18.36 11.06
CA LEU A 42 -14.29 17.56 10.12
C LEU A 42 -14.67 16.20 10.73
N LEU A 43 -13.72 15.51 11.37
CA LEU A 43 -13.99 14.26 12.06
C LEU A 43 -14.97 14.45 13.23
N ASP A 44 -14.85 15.53 13.99
CA ASP A 44 -15.80 15.85 15.08
C ASP A 44 -17.22 16.06 14.54
N ARG A 45 -17.35 16.71 13.37
CA ARG A 45 -18.65 16.87 12.69
C ARG A 45 -19.19 15.54 12.20
N PHE A 46 -18.32 14.69 11.62
CA PHE A 46 -18.69 13.36 11.16
C PHE A 46 -19.22 12.50 12.31
N ASP A 47 -18.51 12.46 13.44
CA ASP A 47 -18.91 11.68 14.63
C ASP A 47 -20.25 12.13 15.19
N ARG A 48 -20.47 13.45 15.29
CA ARG A 48 -21.78 13.98 15.70
C ARG A 48 -22.90 13.51 14.78
N LYS A 49 -22.68 13.51 13.46
CA LYS A 49 -23.68 13.03 12.50
C LYS A 49 -23.89 11.52 12.53
N VAL A 50 -22.86 10.74 12.84
CA VAL A 50 -23.00 9.30 13.11
C VAL A 50 -23.88 9.07 14.35
N LEU A 51 -23.71 9.86 15.40
CA LEU A 51 -24.55 9.80 16.60
C LEU A 51 -26.01 10.21 16.31
N ASP A 52 -26.24 11.27 15.52
CA ASP A 52 -27.58 11.69 15.09
C ASP A 52 -28.30 10.57 14.30
N LEU A 53 -27.58 9.93 13.38
CA LEU A 53 -28.11 8.80 12.60
C LEU A 53 -28.41 7.60 13.50
N ARG A 54 -27.55 7.30 14.49
CA ARG A 54 -27.80 6.24 15.48
C ARG A 54 -29.05 6.51 16.31
N ALA A 55 -29.24 7.74 16.78
CA ALA A 55 -30.44 8.13 17.54
C ALA A 55 -31.72 7.98 16.69
N SER A 56 -31.65 8.37 15.41
CA SER A 56 -32.73 8.19 14.43
C SER A 56 -33.06 6.71 14.23
N LEU A 57 -32.03 5.86 14.12
CA LEU A 57 -32.17 4.42 13.97
C LEU A 57 -32.83 3.77 15.20
N SER A 58 -32.42 4.15 16.41
CA SER A 58 -33.02 3.66 17.66
C SER A 58 -34.47 4.12 17.84
N LYS A 59 -34.85 5.31 17.33
CA LYS A 59 -36.25 5.74 17.28
C LYS A 59 -37.05 4.86 16.32
N PHE A 60 -36.50 4.58 15.14
CA PHE A 60 -37.11 3.67 14.16
C PHE A 60 -37.31 2.26 14.73
N GLU A 61 -36.29 1.66 15.36
CA GLU A 61 -36.41 0.30 15.96
C GLU A 61 -37.55 0.20 16.96
N ARG A 62 -37.69 1.20 17.83
CA ARG A 62 -38.76 1.25 18.84
C ARG A 62 -40.14 1.32 18.19
N GLN A 63 -40.30 2.18 17.18
CA GLN A 63 -41.55 2.31 16.43
C GLN A 63 -41.90 1.02 15.68
N PHE A 64 -40.94 0.47 14.93
CA PHE A 64 -41.11 -0.76 14.16
C PHE A 64 -41.53 -1.96 15.03
N ARG A 65 -40.92 -2.10 16.23
CA ARG A 65 -41.31 -3.14 17.20
C ARG A 65 -42.71 -2.92 17.76
N SER A 66 -43.08 -1.68 18.08
CA SER A 66 -44.40 -1.36 18.63
C SER A 66 -45.56 -1.63 17.65
N GLU A 67 -45.31 -1.51 16.34
CA GLU A 67 -46.29 -1.79 15.29
C GLU A 67 -46.42 -3.28 14.94
N GLY A 68 -45.74 -4.19 15.65
CA GLY A 68 -45.83 -5.64 15.44
C GLY A 68 -45.01 -6.18 14.26
N GLY A 69 -44.13 -5.36 13.68
CA GLY A 69 -43.45 -5.66 12.42
C GLY A 69 -42.49 -6.87 12.44
N GLU A 70 -42.17 -7.45 13.60
CA GLU A 70 -41.27 -8.63 13.66
C GLU A 70 -41.87 -9.88 12.99
N ARG A 71 -43.20 -10.04 12.96
CA ARG A 71 -43.87 -11.28 12.50
C ARG A 71 -44.51 -11.21 11.11
N SER A 72 -44.55 -10.05 10.47
CA SER A 72 -45.21 -9.91 9.17
C SER A 72 -44.43 -10.55 8.03
N LYS A 73 -45.19 -11.08 7.07
CA LYS A 73 -44.71 -11.59 5.77
C LYS A 73 -44.94 -10.58 4.64
N ASP A 74 -45.44 -9.39 4.93
CA ASP A 74 -45.64 -8.34 3.93
C ASP A 74 -44.30 -7.94 3.31
N ARG A 75 -44.29 -7.83 1.97
CA ARG A 75 -43.13 -7.40 1.18
C ARG A 75 -42.64 -6.02 1.60
N ALA A 76 -43.55 -5.09 1.89
CA ALA A 76 -43.17 -3.73 2.32
C ALA A 76 -42.38 -3.77 3.63
N GLU A 77 -42.83 -4.57 4.59
CA GLU A 77 -42.13 -4.75 5.88
C GLU A 77 -40.80 -5.48 5.72
N ILE A 78 -40.70 -6.44 4.79
CA ILE A 78 -39.42 -7.10 4.46
C ILE A 78 -38.41 -6.08 3.90
N GLU A 79 -38.86 -5.17 3.03
CA GLU A 79 -38.02 -4.11 2.47
C GLU A 79 -37.55 -3.11 3.54
N GLU A 80 -38.42 -2.77 4.49
CA GLU A 80 -38.06 -1.94 5.66
C GLU A 80 -37.04 -2.64 6.56
N LYS A 81 -37.22 -3.94 6.90
CA LYS A 81 -36.24 -4.73 7.65
C LYS A 81 -34.88 -4.77 6.95
N ARG A 82 -34.86 -4.92 5.63
CA ARG A 82 -33.63 -4.90 4.83
C ARG A 82 -32.97 -3.53 4.83
N HIS A 83 -33.74 -2.45 4.68
CA HIS A 83 -33.23 -1.09 4.79
C HIS A 83 -32.62 -0.83 6.17
N PHE A 84 -33.32 -1.24 7.23
CA PHE A 84 -32.86 -1.15 8.61
C PHE A 84 -31.52 -1.87 8.84
N LYS A 85 -31.44 -3.14 8.41
CA LYS A 85 -30.21 -3.93 8.51
C LYS A 85 -29.04 -3.24 7.80
N ARG A 86 -29.28 -2.64 6.63
CA ARG A 86 -28.26 -1.88 5.88
C ARG A 86 -27.82 -0.63 6.65
N LEU A 87 -28.73 0.16 7.20
CA LEU A 87 -28.37 1.34 8.02
C LEU A 87 -27.52 0.96 9.23
N ARG A 88 -27.87 -0.13 9.93
CA ARG A 88 -27.09 -0.63 11.06
C ARG A 88 -25.68 -1.05 10.64
N GLN A 89 -25.54 -1.80 9.55
CA GLN A 89 -24.24 -2.19 8.99
C GLN A 89 -23.39 -0.96 8.65
N ARG A 90 -23.99 0.07 8.04
CA ARG A 90 -23.31 1.33 7.69
C ARG A 90 -22.87 2.10 8.92
N LEU A 91 -23.69 2.18 9.98
CA LEU A 91 -23.31 2.80 11.25
C LEU A 91 -22.12 2.11 11.91
N HIS A 92 -22.08 0.78 11.90
CA HIS A 92 -20.95 0.02 12.43
C HIS A 92 -19.67 0.30 11.62
N ALA A 93 -19.76 0.29 10.29
CA ALA A 93 -18.63 0.62 9.43
C ALA A 93 -18.17 2.09 9.60
N ALA A 94 -19.09 3.05 9.73
CA ALA A 94 -18.76 4.45 9.96
C ALA A 94 -18.03 4.70 11.28
N ALA A 95 -18.41 3.99 12.35
CA ALA A 95 -17.70 4.08 13.63
C ALA A 95 -16.24 3.59 13.50
N ARG A 96 -16.04 2.40 12.93
CA ARG A 96 -14.69 1.83 12.70
C ARG A 96 -13.82 2.73 11.82
N ILE A 97 -14.40 3.26 10.74
CA ILE A 97 -13.72 4.20 9.86
C ILE A 97 -13.34 5.46 10.62
N SER A 98 -14.22 5.99 11.46
CA SER A 98 -13.88 7.15 12.27
C SER A 98 -12.71 6.86 13.21
N ASP A 99 -12.72 5.73 13.91
CA ASP A 99 -11.63 5.33 14.80
C ASP A 99 -10.27 5.25 14.06
N ALA A 100 -10.26 4.62 12.87
CA ALA A 100 -9.08 4.57 12.02
C ALA A 100 -8.64 5.98 11.57
N LEU A 101 -9.57 6.83 11.14
CA LEU A 101 -9.27 8.22 10.74
C LEU A 101 -8.79 9.09 11.90
N ARG A 102 -9.19 8.79 13.13
CA ARG A 102 -8.66 9.43 14.34
C ARG A 102 -7.21 9.05 14.58
N LEU A 103 -6.83 7.79 14.32
CA LEU A 103 -5.43 7.38 14.34
C LEU A 103 -4.63 8.11 13.24
N VAL A 104 -5.20 8.18 12.02
CA VAL A 104 -4.63 8.99 10.93
C VAL A 104 -4.43 10.43 11.37
N GLN A 105 -5.42 11.06 12.01
CA GLN A 105 -5.34 12.46 12.46
C GLN A 105 -4.30 12.64 13.58
N LYS A 106 -4.27 11.75 14.58
CA LYS A 106 -3.32 11.78 15.70
C LYS A 106 -1.88 11.69 15.23
N GLY A 107 -1.61 10.83 14.24
CA GLY A 107 -0.26 10.69 13.66
C GLY A 107 0.72 10.02 14.58
N ALA A 108 0.32 8.88 15.14
CA ALA A 108 1.26 8.03 15.85
C ALA A 108 2.44 7.69 14.93
N GLU A 109 3.64 7.80 15.46
CA GLU A 109 4.86 7.50 14.72
C GLU A 109 5.24 6.04 14.91
N TRP A 110 5.58 5.37 13.81
CA TRP A 110 6.10 4.01 13.77
C TRP A 110 7.44 4.02 13.06
N PRO A 111 8.45 3.29 13.57
CA PRO A 111 9.74 3.22 12.88
C PRO A 111 9.55 2.71 11.44
N LEU A 112 10.35 3.23 10.50
CA LEU A 112 10.38 2.68 9.14
C LEU A 112 11.04 1.30 9.14
N TYR A 113 12.04 1.13 10.02
CA TYR A 113 12.77 -0.11 10.24
C TYR A 113 12.56 -0.58 11.68
N PRO A 114 11.57 -1.45 11.94
CA PRO A 114 11.43 -2.04 13.27
C PRO A 114 12.67 -2.90 13.59
N HIS A 115 13.04 -2.95 14.87
CA HIS A 115 14.10 -3.85 15.31
C HIS A 115 13.70 -5.30 15.03
N LEU A 116 14.49 -5.96 14.18
CA LEU A 116 14.32 -7.39 13.94
C LEU A 116 14.78 -8.16 15.19
N PRO A 117 13.95 -9.05 15.76
CA PRO A 117 14.34 -9.84 16.91
C PRO A 117 15.51 -10.76 16.54
N PRO A 118 16.44 -11.02 17.48
CA PRO A 118 17.58 -11.89 17.22
C PRO A 118 17.13 -13.32 16.92
N ARG A 119 17.96 -14.11 16.22
CA ARG A 119 17.60 -15.49 15.80
C ARG A 119 17.23 -16.44 16.96
N HIS A 120 17.72 -16.18 18.17
CA HIS A 120 17.43 -16.99 19.35
C HIS A 120 16.11 -16.59 20.03
N ASP A 121 15.45 -15.50 19.60
CA ASP A 121 14.08 -15.19 19.97
C ASP A 121 13.10 -16.05 19.14
N LEU A 122 11.94 -16.40 19.71
CA LEU A 122 10.94 -17.24 19.03
C LEU A 122 10.43 -16.60 17.73
N THR A 123 10.23 -15.28 17.73
CA THR A 123 9.81 -14.53 16.53
C THR A 123 10.94 -14.49 15.51
N GLY A 124 12.17 -14.23 15.96
CA GLY A 124 13.35 -14.24 15.09
C GLY A 124 13.60 -15.59 14.42
N SER A 125 13.44 -16.69 15.17
CA SER A 125 13.55 -18.06 14.65
C SER A 125 12.47 -18.37 13.60
N ARG A 126 11.21 -17.95 13.82
CA ARG A 126 10.13 -18.10 12.84
C ARG A 126 10.39 -17.34 11.54
N ILE A 127 10.89 -16.10 11.64
CA ILE A 127 11.27 -15.29 10.47
C ILE A 127 12.37 -16.01 9.68
N ALA A 128 13.41 -16.50 10.36
CA ALA A 128 14.51 -17.21 9.71
C ALA A 128 14.06 -18.51 9.01
N ALA A 129 13.12 -19.26 9.63
CA ALA A 129 12.54 -20.45 9.02
C ALA A 129 11.73 -20.11 7.74
N LEU A 130 10.94 -19.04 7.79
CA LEU A 130 10.18 -18.57 6.63
C LEU A 130 11.10 -18.09 5.50
N ASP A 131 12.15 -17.35 5.83
CA ASP A 131 13.18 -16.94 4.86
C ASP A 131 13.85 -18.15 4.20
N GLY A 132 14.19 -19.19 4.97
CA GLY A 132 14.76 -20.43 4.44
C GLY A 132 13.82 -21.17 3.49
N ALA A 133 12.52 -21.19 3.80
CA ALA A 133 11.50 -21.77 2.92
C ALA A 133 11.36 -20.96 1.62
N LEU A 134 11.28 -19.63 1.70
CA LEU A 134 11.20 -18.75 0.53
C LEU A 134 12.46 -18.80 -0.33
N MET A 135 13.62 -18.98 0.28
CA MET A 135 14.89 -19.20 -0.42
C MET A 135 14.88 -20.49 -1.24
N THR A 136 14.27 -21.54 -0.70
CA THR A 136 14.13 -22.81 -1.41
C THR A 136 13.15 -22.66 -2.57
N LEU A 137 12.03 -21.98 -2.36
CA LEU A 137 11.07 -21.68 -3.42
C LEU A 137 11.67 -20.80 -4.53
N HIS A 138 12.49 -19.81 -4.18
CA HIS A 138 13.20 -18.96 -5.16
C HIS A 138 14.04 -19.80 -6.12
N ARG A 139 14.85 -20.73 -5.60
CA ARG A 139 15.64 -21.66 -6.43
C ARG A 139 14.79 -22.60 -7.28
N MET A 140 13.62 -23.02 -6.79
CA MET A 140 12.70 -23.87 -7.57
C MET A 140 12.05 -23.11 -8.72
N VAL A 141 11.72 -21.83 -8.52
CA VAL A 141 11.10 -20.99 -9.54
C VAL A 141 12.12 -20.52 -10.58
N ASN A 142 13.40 -20.41 -10.20
CA ASN A 142 14.48 -20.05 -11.12
C ASN A 142 15.53 -21.17 -11.28
N PRO A 143 15.24 -22.24 -12.04
CA PRO A 143 16.15 -23.38 -12.16
C PRO A 143 17.27 -23.17 -13.19
N ALA A 144 17.15 -22.16 -14.06
CA ALA A 144 18.07 -21.98 -15.18
C ALA A 144 19.40 -21.36 -14.71
N PRO A 145 20.56 -21.87 -15.18
CA PRO A 145 21.80 -21.11 -15.07
C PRO A 145 21.70 -19.85 -15.91
N GLN A 146 22.41 -18.80 -15.50
CA GLN A 146 22.55 -17.58 -16.30
C GLN A 146 23.17 -17.92 -17.66
N SER A 147 22.65 -17.30 -18.72
CA SER A 147 23.19 -17.40 -20.07
C SER A 147 24.57 -16.75 -20.20
N GLN A 148 25.38 -17.29 -21.11
CA GLN A 148 26.72 -16.74 -21.38
C GLN A 148 26.65 -15.28 -21.84
N VAL A 149 25.66 -14.91 -22.66
CA VAL A 149 25.49 -13.54 -23.17
C VAL A 149 25.25 -12.54 -22.03
N ALA A 150 24.45 -12.91 -21.03
CA ALA A 150 24.26 -12.07 -19.85
C ALA A 150 25.55 -11.97 -19.01
N GLY A 151 26.28 -13.08 -18.88
CA GLY A 151 27.61 -13.09 -18.25
C GLY A 151 28.62 -12.19 -18.96
N ASP A 152 28.68 -12.23 -20.29
CA ASP A 152 29.57 -11.42 -21.12
C ASP A 152 29.23 -9.92 -21.04
N LEU A 153 27.96 -9.58 -20.79
CA LEU A 153 27.52 -8.20 -20.51
C LEU A 153 27.87 -7.74 -19.08
N GLY A 154 28.39 -8.64 -18.23
CA GLY A 154 28.74 -8.35 -16.84
C GLY A 154 27.57 -8.40 -15.87
N CYS A 155 26.44 -9.00 -16.26
CA CYS A 155 25.31 -9.22 -15.36
C CYS A 155 25.69 -10.19 -14.23
N TYR A 156 25.26 -9.91 -13.01
CA TYR A 156 25.42 -10.86 -11.90
C TYR A 156 24.40 -12.00 -12.06
N PRO A 157 24.75 -13.28 -11.81
CA PRO A 157 23.75 -14.34 -11.70
C PRO A 157 22.75 -14.03 -10.57
N ASP A 158 21.57 -14.65 -10.60
CA ASP A 158 20.52 -14.40 -9.59
C ASP A 158 21.04 -14.56 -8.15
N ILE A 159 21.19 -13.43 -7.43
CA ILE A 159 21.67 -13.41 -6.05
C ILE A 159 20.46 -13.42 -5.11
N PRO A 160 20.39 -14.39 -4.20
CA PRO A 160 19.33 -14.40 -3.22
C PRO A 160 19.49 -13.25 -2.20
N PHE A 161 18.54 -12.33 -2.20
CA PHE A 161 18.27 -11.46 -1.04
C PHE A 161 17.15 -12.06 -0.18
N ASN A 162 17.32 -12.07 1.15
CA ASN A 162 16.32 -12.68 2.05
C ASN A 162 14.98 -11.92 1.98
N ALA A 163 13.87 -12.64 2.16
CA ALA A 163 12.54 -12.10 1.94
C ALA A 163 12.14 -11.12 3.04
N ALA A 164 12.49 -11.40 4.30
CA ALA A 164 12.22 -10.51 5.42
C ALA A 164 12.85 -9.13 5.21
N GLY A 165 14.13 -9.07 4.88
CA GLY A 165 14.86 -7.84 4.59
C GLY A 165 14.28 -7.10 3.39
N PHE A 166 13.91 -7.82 2.32
CA PHE A 166 13.21 -7.22 1.19
C PHE A 166 11.90 -6.57 1.61
N ILE A 167 11.05 -7.30 2.35
CA ILE A 167 9.75 -6.79 2.81
C ILE A 167 9.94 -5.59 3.74
N THR A 168 10.94 -5.59 4.62
CA THR A 168 11.27 -4.43 5.45
C THR A 168 11.58 -3.20 4.59
N HIS A 169 12.44 -3.33 3.58
CA HIS A 169 12.76 -2.22 2.67
C HIS A 169 11.54 -1.79 1.84
N ALA A 170 10.77 -2.75 1.31
CA ALA A 170 9.60 -2.47 0.49
C ALA A 170 8.49 -1.77 1.26
N HIS A 171 8.27 -2.14 2.53
CA HIS A 171 7.30 -1.51 3.41
C HIS A 171 7.72 -0.06 3.75
N ALA A 172 8.99 0.15 4.09
CA ALA A 172 9.54 1.49 4.28
C ALA A 172 9.40 2.36 3.02
N ALA A 173 9.77 1.81 1.85
CA ALA A 173 9.66 2.50 0.57
C ALA A 173 8.21 2.86 0.22
N LEU A 174 7.26 1.96 0.48
CA LEU A 174 5.83 2.19 0.27
C LEU A 174 5.32 3.35 1.14
N ARG A 175 5.71 3.41 2.42
CA ARG A 175 5.35 4.52 3.31
C ARG A 175 5.93 5.85 2.83
N VAL A 176 7.18 5.85 2.39
CA VAL A 176 7.80 7.05 1.80
C VAL A 176 7.05 7.50 0.54
N ALA A 177 6.74 6.56 -0.36
CA ALA A 177 6.01 6.84 -1.59
C ALA A 177 4.60 7.38 -1.33
N LEU A 178 3.88 6.82 -0.35
CA LEU A 178 2.57 7.30 0.09
C LEU A 178 2.64 8.70 0.74
N ALA A 179 3.71 9.01 1.48
CA ALA A 179 3.92 10.34 2.06
C ALA A 179 4.22 11.41 0.98
N LEU A 180 4.85 11.01 -0.13
CA LEU A 180 5.07 11.85 -1.31
C LEU A 180 3.78 12.01 -2.14
N ARG A 181 3.05 10.91 -2.37
CA ARG A 181 1.94 10.81 -3.32
C ARG A 181 0.75 10.05 -2.72
N PRO A 182 0.00 10.66 -1.79
CA PRO A 182 -1.13 10.00 -1.15
C PRO A 182 -2.25 9.68 -2.16
N GLY A 183 -2.96 8.58 -1.94
CA GLY A 183 -4.18 8.22 -2.70
C GLY A 183 -3.95 7.71 -4.12
N ARG A 184 -2.74 7.26 -4.46
CA ARG A 184 -2.41 6.67 -5.77
C ARG A 184 -2.04 5.21 -5.64
N GLY A 185 -2.47 4.39 -6.60
CA GLY A 185 -1.90 3.05 -6.80
C GLY A 185 -0.45 3.19 -7.25
N LEU A 186 0.48 2.81 -6.38
CA LEU A 186 1.92 2.95 -6.62
C LEU A 186 2.45 1.78 -7.46
N ARG A 187 3.35 2.10 -8.40
CA ARG A 187 3.98 1.13 -9.29
C ARG A 187 5.41 0.85 -8.86
N PHE A 188 5.75 -0.43 -8.77
CA PHE A 188 7.06 -0.94 -8.38
C PHE A 188 7.78 -1.55 -9.58
N LEU A 189 9.09 -1.31 -9.67
CA LEU A 189 10.00 -1.95 -10.64
C LEU A 189 11.14 -2.68 -9.93
N ASP A 190 11.41 -3.91 -10.35
CA ASP A 190 12.59 -4.70 -10.00
C ASP A 190 13.55 -4.79 -11.20
N VAL A 191 14.74 -4.21 -11.07
CA VAL A 191 15.77 -4.19 -12.13
C VAL A 191 16.75 -5.35 -11.91
N GLY A 192 16.79 -6.28 -12.87
CA GLY A 192 17.48 -7.56 -12.72
C GLY A 192 16.67 -8.51 -11.86
N CYS A 193 15.41 -8.73 -12.23
CA CYS A 193 14.44 -9.42 -11.37
C CYS A 193 14.65 -10.93 -11.24
N GLY A 194 15.54 -11.53 -12.03
CA GLY A 194 15.73 -12.97 -12.11
C GLY A 194 14.41 -13.70 -12.34
N GLY A 195 14.17 -14.78 -11.59
CA GLY A 195 12.90 -15.53 -11.63
C GLY A 195 11.68 -14.83 -11.01
N GLY A 196 11.77 -13.53 -10.68
CA GLY A 196 10.60 -12.71 -10.34
C GLY A 196 10.06 -12.84 -8.91
N MET A 197 10.78 -13.49 -7.99
CA MET A 197 10.32 -13.65 -6.61
C MET A 197 10.08 -12.31 -5.89
N LYS A 198 10.93 -11.30 -6.13
CA LYS A 198 10.78 -9.98 -5.50
C LYS A 198 9.64 -9.17 -6.09
N VAL A 199 9.40 -9.29 -7.39
CA VAL A 199 8.18 -8.78 -8.05
C VAL A 199 6.92 -9.39 -7.42
N LEU A 200 6.90 -10.70 -7.19
CA LEU A 200 5.78 -11.37 -6.55
C LEU A 200 5.54 -10.85 -5.12
N LEU A 201 6.60 -10.76 -4.31
CA LEU A 201 6.51 -10.22 -2.95
C LEU A 201 6.04 -8.76 -2.95
N ALA A 202 6.58 -7.93 -3.85
CA ALA A 202 6.19 -6.54 -4.03
C ALA A 202 4.72 -6.40 -4.43
N SER A 203 4.16 -7.31 -5.23
CA SER A 203 2.73 -7.29 -5.58
C SER A 203 1.82 -7.38 -4.35
N GLY A 204 2.31 -7.96 -3.24
CA GLY A 204 1.62 -7.99 -1.96
C GLY A 204 1.53 -6.63 -1.25
N LEU A 205 2.16 -5.58 -1.78
CA LEU A 205 2.26 -4.24 -1.22
C LEU A 205 1.86 -3.15 -2.22
N PHE A 206 2.26 -3.29 -3.48
CA PHE A 206 2.06 -2.28 -4.54
C PHE A 206 0.86 -2.62 -5.44
N ALA A 207 0.30 -1.58 -6.07
CA ALA A 207 -0.84 -1.73 -6.98
C ALA A 207 -0.45 -2.43 -8.29
N GLN A 208 0.80 -2.26 -8.71
CA GLN A 208 1.42 -2.98 -9.83
C GLN A 208 2.88 -3.25 -9.47
N ALA A 209 3.35 -4.46 -9.72
CA ALA A 209 4.76 -4.82 -9.58
C ALA A 209 5.25 -5.38 -10.92
N GLU A 210 6.30 -4.80 -11.44
CA GLU A 210 6.93 -5.25 -12.68
C GLU A 210 8.40 -5.52 -12.40
N GLY A 211 8.99 -6.40 -13.18
CA GLY A 211 10.43 -6.60 -13.20
C GLY A 211 10.92 -6.84 -14.61
N PHE A 212 12.19 -6.56 -14.83
CA PHE A 212 12.85 -7.00 -16.05
C PHE A 212 14.20 -7.60 -15.75
N ASP A 213 14.63 -8.47 -16.66
CA ASP A 213 15.96 -9.05 -16.66
C ASP A 213 16.53 -9.02 -18.08
N TYR A 214 17.86 -9.05 -18.17
CA TYR A 214 18.55 -9.19 -19.45
C TYR A 214 18.58 -10.65 -19.90
N ASP A 215 18.47 -11.61 -18.98
CA ASP A 215 18.38 -13.02 -19.38
C ASP A 215 16.94 -13.40 -19.77
N PRO A 216 16.66 -13.75 -21.04
CA PRO A 216 15.31 -14.12 -21.45
C PRO A 216 14.78 -15.38 -20.73
N ALA A 217 15.64 -16.30 -20.29
CA ALA A 217 15.21 -17.50 -19.58
C ALA A 217 14.66 -17.17 -18.18
N TYR A 218 15.26 -16.18 -17.49
CA TYR A 218 14.74 -15.66 -16.22
C TYR A 218 13.38 -15.00 -16.38
N VAL A 219 13.23 -14.18 -17.42
CA VAL A 219 11.97 -13.52 -17.75
C VAL A 219 10.87 -14.54 -18.05
N GLU A 220 11.16 -15.57 -18.85
CA GLU A 220 10.21 -16.64 -19.17
C GLU A 220 9.78 -17.41 -17.91
N ALA A 221 10.75 -17.76 -17.05
CA ALA A 221 10.46 -18.45 -15.78
C ALA A 221 9.56 -17.60 -14.86
N ALA A 222 9.86 -16.30 -14.72
CA ALA A 222 9.09 -15.36 -13.94
C ALA A 222 7.66 -15.21 -14.48
N ALA A 223 7.52 -14.94 -15.79
CA ALA A 223 6.22 -14.79 -16.44
C ALA A 223 5.36 -16.05 -16.33
N GLY A 224 5.96 -17.23 -16.54
CA GLY A 224 5.29 -18.52 -16.38
C GLY A 224 4.84 -18.77 -14.94
N ALA A 225 5.65 -18.39 -13.94
CA ALA A 225 5.28 -18.47 -12.54
C ALA A 225 4.10 -17.55 -12.20
N PHE A 226 4.14 -16.28 -12.63
CA PHE A 226 3.05 -15.32 -12.41
C PHE A 226 1.74 -15.81 -13.02
N HIS A 227 1.79 -16.36 -14.24
CA HIS A 227 0.62 -16.95 -14.89
C HIS A 227 0.02 -18.10 -14.08
N ARG A 228 0.84 -19.09 -13.67
CA ARG A 228 0.37 -20.26 -12.88
C ARG A 228 -0.22 -19.87 -11.53
N MET A 229 0.28 -18.80 -10.91
CA MET A 229 -0.23 -18.29 -9.63
C MET A 229 -1.45 -17.37 -9.78
N GLY A 230 -1.86 -17.03 -11.00
CA GLY A 230 -2.90 -16.02 -11.23
C GLY A 230 -2.52 -14.63 -10.72
N ALA A 231 -1.22 -14.29 -10.72
CA ALA A 231 -0.68 -13.06 -10.18
C ALA A 231 -0.85 -11.89 -11.17
N ALA A 232 -2.10 -11.46 -11.42
CA ALA A 232 -2.46 -10.48 -12.45
C ALA A 232 -1.81 -9.09 -12.31
N ARG A 233 -1.28 -8.74 -11.13
CA ARG A 233 -0.56 -7.47 -10.87
C ARG A 233 0.95 -7.58 -11.07
N CYS A 234 1.45 -8.74 -11.50
CA CYS A 234 2.84 -9.00 -11.76
C CYS A 234 3.10 -9.07 -13.27
N ALA A 235 4.20 -8.49 -13.73
CA ALA A 235 4.71 -8.74 -15.07
C ALA A 235 6.23 -8.85 -15.05
N ALA A 236 6.78 -9.70 -15.91
CA ALA A 236 8.20 -9.77 -16.21
C ALA A 236 8.40 -9.53 -17.71
N PHE A 237 9.45 -8.80 -18.08
CA PHE A 237 9.80 -8.58 -19.49
C PHE A 237 11.31 -8.52 -19.69
N HIS A 238 11.77 -8.73 -20.92
CA HIS A 238 13.19 -8.70 -21.26
C HIS A 238 13.63 -7.28 -21.58
N ALA A 239 14.68 -6.79 -20.91
CA ALA A 239 15.26 -5.49 -21.16
C ALA A 239 16.70 -5.39 -20.65
N ASN A 240 17.48 -4.48 -21.26
CA ASN A 240 18.81 -4.13 -20.78
C ASN A 240 18.73 -2.89 -19.87
N ALA A 241 19.16 -3.05 -18.61
CA ALA A 241 19.15 -1.98 -17.61
C ALA A 241 19.98 -0.75 -18.02
N LEU A 242 21.04 -0.91 -18.80
CA LEU A 242 21.88 0.20 -19.27
C LEU A 242 21.18 1.06 -20.33
N THR A 243 20.17 0.52 -21.02
CA THR A 243 19.48 1.22 -22.12
C THR A 243 17.98 1.45 -21.86
N PHE A 244 17.40 0.81 -20.85
CA PHE A 244 15.97 0.95 -20.51
C PHE A 244 15.60 2.42 -20.27
N ALA A 245 14.54 2.89 -20.93
CA ALA A 245 14.16 4.32 -20.95
C ALA A 245 13.03 4.69 -20.00
N ASP A 246 12.23 3.69 -19.60
CA ASP A 246 10.91 3.87 -19.00
C ASP A 246 10.93 3.94 -17.45
N TYR A 247 12.07 4.32 -16.86
CA TYR A 247 12.24 4.39 -15.40
C TYR A 247 11.30 5.41 -14.72
N ASP A 248 10.93 6.47 -15.42
CA ASP A 248 10.04 7.53 -14.94
C ASP A 248 8.59 7.08 -14.70
N ARG A 249 8.22 5.89 -15.21
CA ARG A 249 6.88 5.30 -15.07
C ARG A 249 6.62 4.68 -13.70
N TYR A 250 7.65 4.56 -12.86
CA TYR A 250 7.59 3.85 -11.58
C TYR A 250 7.71 4.81 -10.39
N ASP A 251 7.05 4.47 -9.28
CA ASP A 251 7.10 5.24 -8.03
C ASP A 251 8.21 4.72 -7.11
N VAL A 252 8.47 3.41 -7.17
CA VAL A 252 9.51 2.73 -6.42
C VAL A 252 10.33 1.87 -7.39
N ILE A 253 11.65 2.02 -7.36
CA ILE A 253 12.58 1.21 -8.15
C ILE A 253 13.52 0.48 -7.20
N TYR A 254 13.61 -0.83 -7.36
CA TYR A 254 14.50 -1.70 -6.61
C TYR A 254 15.57 -2.29 -7.53
N PHE A 255 16.79 -2.39 -7.02
CA PHE A 255 17.87 -3.15 -7.62
C PHE A 255 18.83 -3.64 -6.55
N PHE A 256 19.32 -4.88 -6.70
CA PHE A 256 20.27 -5.47 -5.79
C PHE A 256 21.45 -6.07 -6.57
N GLN A 257 22.42 -5.21 -6.85
CA GLN A 257 23.67 -5.58 -7.55
C GLN A 257 23.46 -6.34 -8.87
N PRO A 258 22.66 -5.82 -9.82
CA PRO A 258 22.41 -6.49 -11.10
C PRO A 258 23.66 -6.67 -11.98
N MET A 259 24.75 -5.95 -11.70
CA MET A 259 26.02 -6.04 -12.43
C MET A 259 27.16 -6.45 -11.49
N ALA A 260 28.00 -7.38 -11.94
CA ALA A 260 29.18 -7.85 -11.21
C ALA A 260 30.35 -6.87 -11.30
N ASP A 261 30.55 -6.30 -12.49
CA ASP A 261 31.59 -5.30 -12.73
C ASP A 261 31.23 -3.95 -12.06
N PRO A 262 32.14 -3.35 -11.25
CA PRO A 262 31.86 -2.10 -10.55
C PRO A 262 31.54 -0.90 -11.46
N ASP A 263 32.16 -0.81 -12.64
CA ASP A 263 31.95 0.31 -13.57
C ASP A 263 30.61 0.17 -14.28
N SER A 264 30.24 -1.05 -14.66
CA SER A 264 28.94 -1.37 -15.22
C SER A 264 27.81 -1.16 -14.20
N LEU A 265 28.04 -1.53 -12.93
CA LEU A 265 27.10 -1.24 -11.84
C LEU A 265 26.92 0.27 -11.65
N ARG A 266 28.02 1.04 -11.75
CA ARG A 266 27.95 2.50 -11.71
C ARG A 266 27.12 3.06 -12.86
N ALA A 267 27.40 2.63 -14.09
CA ALA A 267 26.67 3.07 -15.27
C ALA A 267 25.18 2.77 -15.16
N LEU A 268 24.82 1.62 -14.58
CA LEU A 268 23.43 1.26 -14.29
C LEU A 268 22.81 2.19 -13.24
N GLU A 269 23.50 2.45 -12.13
CA GLU A 269 23.01 3.40 -11.12
C GLU A 269 22.78 4.78 -11.74
N ASP A 270 23.76 5.32 -12.47
CA ASP A 270 23.65 6.60 -13.18
C ASP A 270 22.44 6.59 -14.13
N ARG A 271 22.24 5.50 -14.87
CA ARG A 271 21.12 5.34 -15.81
C ARG A 271 19.76 5.31 -15.13
N VAL A 272 19.60 4.51 -14.07
CA VAL A 272 18.36 4.39 -13.31
C VAL A 272 17.99 5.74 -12.71
N ILE A 273 18.94 6.42 -12.10
CA ILE A 273 18.70 7.70 -11.42
C ILE A 273 18.40 8.80 -12.44
N ALA A 274 19.14 8.89 -13.54
CA ALA A 274 18.88 9.86 -14.60
C ALA A 274 17.54 9.63 -15.32
N GLY A 275 17.11 8.36 -15.43
CA GLY A 275 15.81 8.01 -16.01
C GLY A 275 14.63 8.15 -15.05
N ALA A 276 14.88 8.17 -13.74
CA ALA A 276 13.84 8.34 -12.74
C ALA A 276 13.41 9.81 -12.61
N ARG A 277 12.10 10.03 -12.46
CA ARG A 277 11.56 11.35 -12.12
C ARG A 277 11.96 11.76 -10.70
N PRO A 278 12.12 13.06 -10.41
CA PRO A 278 12.27 13.55 -9.04
C PRO A 278 11.15 13.05 -8.12
N GLY A 279 11.51 12.66 -6.90
CA GLY A 279 10.61 12.06 -5.93
C GLY A 279 10.33 10.56 -6.18
N THR A 280 11.04 9.89 -7.09
CA THR A 280 11.03 8.42 -7.15
C THR A 280 11.80 7.85 -5.97
N VAL A 281 11.22 6.82 -5.33
CA VAL A 281 11.85 6.10 -4.22
C VAL A 281 12.77 5.01 -4.77
N ILE A 282 13.99 4.97 -4.28
CA ILE A 282 15.01 3.99 -4.66
C ILE A 282 15.26 3.03 -3.49
N MET A 283 15.21 1.74 -3.77
CA MET A 283 15.58 0.67 -2.85
C MET A 283 16.86 -0.02 -3.35
N ALA A 284 17.98 0.26 -2.68
CA ALA A 284 19.29 -0.26 -3.07
C ALA A 284 20.05 -0.78 -1.83
N PRO A 285 19.79 -2.03 -1.39
CA PRO A 285 20.29 -2.54 -0.12
C PRO A 285 21.73 -3.06 -0.19
N TYR A 286 22.67 -2.22 -0.62
CA TYR A 286 24.08 -2.53 -0.64
C TYR A 286 24.96 -1.29 -0.43
N GLN A 287 26.14 -1.49 0.15
CA GLN A 287 26.99 -0.41 0.68
C GLN A 287 27.53 0.54 -0.41
N ARG A 288 27.78 0.04 -1.63
CA ARG A 288 28.33 0.86 -2.71
C ARG A 288 27.37 1.97 -3.15
N PHE A 289 26.08 1.66 -3.31
CA PHE A 289 25.07 2.70 -3.60
C PHE A 289 24.99 3.71 -2.45
N HIS A 290 24.99 3.23 -1.21
CA HIS A 290 24.99 4.11 -0.04
C HIS A 290 26.12 5.15 -0.12
N ALA A 291 27.36 4.72 -0.43
CA ALA A 291 28.50 5.62 -0.52
C ALA A 291 28.34 6.70 -1.61
N ARG A 292 27.65 6.40 -2.72
CA ARG A 292 27.53 7.28 -3.90
C ARG A 292 26.25 8.09 -3.98
N ARG A 293 25.26 7.80 -3.14
CA ARG A 293 23.91 8.40 -3.20
C ARG A 293 23.89 9.92 -3.38
N ALA A 294 24.81 10.64 -2.73
CA ALA A 294 24.85 12.11 -2.77
C ALA A 294 25.27 12.62 -4.15
N ASP A 295 26.27 11.98 -4.77
CA ASP A 295 26.74 12.29 -6.12
C ASP A 295 25.68 11.98 -7.18
N LEU A 296 24.82 10.99 -6.89
CA LEU A 296 23.66 10.63 -7.69
C LEU A 296 22.45 11.55 -7.46
N GLY A 297 22.54 12.60 -6.62
CA GLY A 297 21.38 13.45 -6.33
C GLY A 297 20.24 12.71 -5.61
N CYS A 298 20.58 11.69 -4.82
CA CYS A 298 19.64 10.94 -3.99
C CYS A 298 19.85 11.27 -2.51
N ALA A 299 18.78 11.65 -1.82
CA ALA A 299 18.79 11.79 -0.38
C ALA A 299 18.37 10.48 0.30
N ARG A 300 19.05 10.13 1.39
CA ARG A 300 18.71 8.96 2.20
C ARG A 300 17.53 9.29 3.12
N ILE A 301 16.55 8.40 3.17
CA ILE A 301 15.48 8.42 4.17
C ILE A 301 15.92 7.64 5.40
N GLU A 302 16.10 6.33 5.25
CA GLU A 302 16.53 5.43 6.32
C GLU A 302 17.07 4.14 5.69
N ASP A 303 18.16 3.59 6.25
CA ASP A 303 18.80 2.36 5.76
C ASP A 303 18.98 2.34 4.22
N ALA A 304 18.31 1.42 3.51
CA ALA A 304 18.40 1.18 2.07
C ALA A 304 17.37 1.93 1.22
N VAL A 305 16.61 2.87 1.80
CA VAL A 305 15.58 3.66 1.11
C VAL A 305 16.07 5.09 0.88
N TYR A 306 15.98 5.52 -0.37
CA TYR A 306 16.45 6.82 -0.85
C TYR A 306 15.37 7.48 -1.72
N VAL A 307 15.49 8.78 -1.96
CA VAL A 307 14.60 9.53 -2.84
C VAL A 307 15.41 10.42 -3.77
N THR A 308 15.07 10.38 -5.05
CA THR A 308 15.71 11.18 -6.12
C THR A 308 15.29 12.64 -6.06
N GLY A 309 16.23 13.55 -6.35
CA GLY A 309 15.94 14.96 -6.62
C GLY A 309 15.44 15.78 -5.43
N ILE A 310 15.68 15.32 -4.20
CA ILE A 310 15.40 16.06 -2.97
C ILE A 310 16.69 16.20 -2.14
N VAL A 311 16.73 17.19 -1.26
CA VAL A 311 17.87 17.42 -0.36
C VAL A 311 17.71 16.69 0.99
N ALA A 312 18.80 16.62 1.77
CA ALA A 312 18.81 15.89 3.05
C ALA A 312 17.79 16.43 4.08
N GLU A 313 17.55 17.74 4.12
CA GLU A 313 16.54 18.35 5.00
C GLU A 313 15.12 17.89 4.62
N GLU A 314 14.79 17.94 3.33
CA GLU A 314 13.51 17.46 2.80
C GLU A 314 13.32 15.97 3.06
N ALA A 315 14.39 15.18 2.95
CA ALA A 315 14.39 13.75 3.27
C ALA A 315 14.12 13.50 4.76
N GLY A 316 14.66 14.32 5.67
CA GLY A 316 14.37 14.25 7.10
C GLY A 316 12.90 14.53 7.41
N ALA A 317 12.33 15.59 6.82
CA ALA A 317 10.91 15.89 6.94
C ALA A 317 10.04 14.77 6.35
N LEU A 318 10.41 14.24 5.19
CA LEU A 318 9.70 13.14 4.54
C LEU A 318 9.76 11.85 5.37
N ALA A 319 10.89 11.53 6.00
CA ALA A 319 11.03 10.40 6.90
C ALA A 319 10.05 10.50 8.08
N GLN A 320 9.93 11.68 8.70
CA GLN A 320 8.96 11.92 9.77
C GLN A 320 7.52 11.71 9.29
N GLU A 321 7.18 12.19 8.09
CA GLU A 321 5.86 11.99 7.50
C GLU A 321 5.56 10.52 7.19
N ALA A 322 6.54 9.80 6.63
CA ALA A 322 6.41 8.37 6.37
C ALA A 322 6.23 7.56 7.67
N ARG A 323 6.88 7.96 8.78
CA ARG A 323 6.69 7.34 10.10
C ARG A 323 5.27 7.48 10.63
N ARG A 324 4.51 8.50 10.19
CA ARG A 324 3.11 8.75 10.59
C ARG A 324 2.08 8.03 9.73
N ILE A 325 2.52 7.32 8.69
CA ILE A 325 1.69 6.33 7.98
C ILE A 325 1.75 5.06 8.81
N GLY A 326 0.59 4.51 9.14
CA GLY A 326 0.48 3.31 9.97
C GLY A 326 1.06 2.05 9.30
N PRO A 327 1.19 0.96 10.06
CA PRO A 327 1.84 -0.25 9.57
C PRO A 327 0.94 -1.13 8.68
N ASP A 328 -0.38 -0.92 8.71
CA ASP A 328 -1.38 -1.81 8.09
C ASP A 328 -1.58 -1.53 6.60
N ILE A 329 -0.50 -1.70 5.84
CA ILE A 329 -0.48 -1.35 4.42
C ILE A 329 -0.77 -2.59 3.58
N LEU A 330 -1.86 -2.52 2.82
CA LEU A 330 -2.31 -3.54 1.90
C LEU A 330 -2.50 -2.94 0.50
N PRO A 331 -2.29 -3.74 -0.56
CA PRO A 331 -2.55 -3.30 -1.92
C PRO A 331 -4.06 -3.04 -2.10
N PRO A 332 -4.46 -2.10 -2.96
CA PRO A 332 -5.84 -1.60 -3.03
C PRO A 332 -6.95 -2.62 -3.29
N ASP A 333 -6.61 -3.78 -3.84
CA ASP A 333 -7.56 -4.85 -4.16
C ASP A 333 -7.64 -5.96 -3.10
N ARG A 334 -6.75 -5.93 -2.11
CA ARG A 334 -6.86 -6.77 -0.90
C ARG A 334 -7.68 -6.09 0.20
N HIS A 335 -8.14 -4.86 -0.03
CA HIS A 335 -9.04 -4.19 0.90
C HIS A 335 -10.40 -4.88 0.86
N ILE A 336 -10.78 -5.55 1.95
CA ILE A 336 -12.13 -6.11 2.10
C ILE A 336 -13.06 -4.95 2.42
N LEU A 337 -13.64 -4.34 1.37
CA LEU A 337 -14.52 -3.20 1.55
C LEU A 337 -15.85 -3.61 2.16
N PRO A 338 -16.42 -2.81 3.08
CA PRO A 338 -17.74 -3.06 3.60
C PRO A 338 -18.77 -2.97 2.47
N ALA A 339 -19.84 -3.75 2.57
CA ALA A 339 -21.02 -3.63 1.70
C ALA A 339 -21.79 -2.32 2.01
N ALA A 340 -21.20 -1.20 1.60
CA ALA A 340 -21.60 0.15 1.98
C ALA A 340 -21.64 1.09 0.76
N PRO A 341 -22.27 2.28 0.89
CA PRO A 341 -22.24 3.31 -0.15
C PRO A 341 -20.81 3.76 -0.46
N ASP A 342 -20.62 4.33 -1.65
CA ASP A 342 -19.31 4.73 -2.19
C ASP A 342 -18.53 5.62 -1.24
N TRP A 343 -19.15 6.66 -0.69
CA TRP A 343 -18.49 7.58 0.23
C TRP A 343 -17.88 6.89 1.47
N LEU A 344 -18.47 5.79 1.94
CA LEU A 344 -17.96 5.04 3.08
C LEU A 344 -16.81 4.11 2.66
N ARG A 345 -16.91 3.52 1.47
CA ARG A 345 -15.82 2.73 0.86
C ARG A 345 -14.61 3.60 0.55
N ASP A 346 -14.84 4.85 0.14
CA ASP A 346 -13.78 5.81 -0.16
C ASP A 346 -13.07 6.27 1.12
N LEU A 347 -13.82 6.56 2.20
CA LEU A 347 -13.21 6.86 3.50
C LEU A 347 -12.40 5.68 4.04
N TRP A 348 -12.89 4.46 3.86
CA TRP A 348 -12.15 3.25 4.21
C TRP A 348 -10.82 3.18 3.45
N ARG A 349 -10.85 3.31 2.12
CA ARG A 349 -9.63 3.32 1.29
C ARG A 349 -8.69 4.42 1.74
N ALA A 350 -9.19 5.62 2.01
CA ALA A 350 -8.37 6.73 2.48
C ALA A 350 -7.71 6.47 3.84
N ALA A 351 -8.38 5.77 4.76
CA ALA A 351 -7.76 5.32 6.01
C ALA A 351 -6.64 4.30 5.74
N ALA A 352 -6.92 3.30 4.89
CA ALA A 352 -5.95 2.28 4.51
C ALA A 352 -4.73 2.84 3.77
N ASP A 353 -4.91 3.84 2.90
CA ASP A 353 -3.83 4.57 2.21
C ASP A 353 -2.96 5.38 3.19
N ASN A 354 -3.45 5.62 4.41
CA ASN A 354 -2.67 6.19 5.51
C ASN A 354 -2.17 5.11 6.49
N GLY A 355 -2.27 3.84 6.13
CA GLY A 355 -1.73 2.70 6.88
C GLY A 355 -2.57 2.26 8.08
N TYR A 356 -3.87 2.57 8.09
CA TYR A 356 -4.79 2.16 9.14
C TYR A 356 -6.01 1.47 8.54
N LEU A 357 -6.15 0.17 8.81
CA LEU A 357 -7.34 -0.59 8.42
C LEU A 357 -8.43 -0.37 9.46
N PRO A 358 -9.64 0.06 9.06
CA PRO A 358 -10.78 0.05 9.97
C PRO A 358 -11.12 -1.40 10.32
N ASP A 359 -10.89 -1.85 11.55
CA ASP A 359 -11.11 -3.24 12.01
C ASP A 359 -12.40 -3.46 12.81
#